data_AF-A0A497NM07-F1
#
_entry.id   AF-A0A497NM07-F1
#
_cell.length_a   1.000
_cell.length_b   1.000
_cell.length_c   1.000
_cell.angle_alpha   90.00
_cell.angle_beta   90.00
_cell.angle_gamma   90.00
#
_symmetry.space_group_name_H-M   'P 1'
#
loop_
_entity.id
_entity.type
_entity.pdbx_description
1 polymer ?
#
loop_
_entity_poly.entity_id
_entity_poly.type
_entity_poly.pdbx_seq_one_letter_code
_entity_poly.pdbx_strand_id
1 'polypeptide(L)' 'KISYNYNGSAYTNYLGNYWDDYNGTDADGDGIGDTPYIINSDNKDLYPLIMPIEYYQTSTFLGGNAK' A
#
# COMPACT_ATOMS: atom_id res chain seq x y z
N LYS A 1 3.92 -6.04 9.71
CA LYS A 1 2.86 -6.33 8.72
C LYS A 1 1.51 -6.02 9.34
N ILE A 2 0.59 -5.52 8.56
CA ILE A 2 -0.79 -5.21 8.94
C ILE A 2 -1.74 -5.95 7.99
N SER A 3 -2.93 -6.25 8.46
CA SER A 3 -3.99 -6.79 7.62
C SER A 3 -4.82 -5.65 7.03
N TYR A 4 -5.06 -5.71 5.73
CA TYR A 4 -5.80 -4.71 4.99
C TYR A 4 -6.63 -5.37 3.89
N ASN A 5 -7.72 -4.72 3.47
CA ASN A 5 -8.45 -5.12 2.28
C ASN A 5 -8.09 -4.19 1.12
N TYR A 6 -7.78 -4.78 -0.02
CA TYR A 6 -7.57 -4.09 -1.29
C TYR A 6 -8.38 -4.80 -2.36
N ASN A 7 -9.14 -4.04 -3.15
CA ASN A 7 -10.04 -4.55 -4.19
C ASN A 7 -10.98 -5.71 -3.72
N GLY A 8 -11.46 -5.64 -2.47
CA GLY A 8 -12.34 -6.65 -1.88
C GLY A 8 -11.67 -7.92 -1.35
N SER A 9 -10.35 -8.05 -1.52
CA SER A 9 -9.54 -9.17 -1.01
C SER A 9 -8.74 -8.76 0.22
N ALA A 10 -8.59 -9.67 1.18
CA ALA A 10 -7.81 -9.45 2.38
C ALA A 10 -6.35 -9.89 2.20
N TYR A 11 -5.42 -9.00 2.52
CA TYR A 11 -3.99 -9.23 2.43
C TYR A 11 -3.30 -8.92 3.76
N THR A 12 -2.07 -9.39 3.92
CA THR A 12 -1.24 -9.09 5.10
C THR A 12 0.19 -8.80 4.67
N ASN A 13 0.56 -7.53 4.68
CA ASN A 13 1.88 -7.07 4.23
C ASN A 13 2.31 -5.80 4.98
N TYR A 14 3.41 -5.17 4.58
CA TYR A 14 3.74 -3.81 4.99
C TYR A 14 3.20 -2.84 3.94
N LEU A 15 2.54 -1.75 4.37
CA LEU A 15 2.13 -0.68 3.47
C LEU A 15 3.20 0.42 3.51
N GLY A 16 3.69 0.84 2.34
CA GLY A 16 4.60 1.97 2.17
C GLY A 16 3.85 3.24 1.80
N ASN A 17 4.45 4.05 0.94
CA ASN A 17 3.90 5.31 0.45
C ASN A 17 3.31 5.15 -0.95
N TYR A 18 2.35 6.02 -1.26
CA TYR A 18 1.93 6.27 -2.63
C TYR A 18 2.85 7.31 -3.26
N TRP A 19 3.29 7.05 -4.49
CA TRP A 19 4.11 7.95 -5.30
C TRP A 19 3.39 8.17 -6.62
N ASP A 20 3.16 9.43 -6.98
CA ASP A 20 2.36 9.80 -8.15
C ASP A 20 3.02 9.42 -9.49
N ASP A 21 4.34 9.28 -9.50
CA ASP A 21 5.14 8.84 -10.64
C ASP A 21 5.53 7.36 -10.60
N TYR A 22 5.05 6.59 -9.62
CA TYR A 22 5.32 5.16 -9.56
C TYR A 22 4.58 4.41 -10.68
N ASN A 23 5.35 3.68 -11.48
CA ASN A 23 4.88 2.93 -12.64
C ASN A 23 5.23 1.44 -12.57
N GLY A 24 5.53 0.93 -11.38
CA GLY A 24 5.78 -0.49 -11.16
C GLY A 24 4.51 -1.34 -11.32
N THR A 25 4.70 -2.65 -11.45
CA THR A 25 3.61 -3.61 -11.59
C THR A 25 3.13 -4.13 -10.25
N ASP A 26 1.91 -4.64 -10.20
CA ASP A 26 1.34 -5.42 -9.10
C ASP A 26 0.77 -6.70 -9.72
N ALA A 27 1.64 -7.69 -9.91
CA ALA A 27 1.32 -8.92 -10.61
C ALA A 27 0.50 -9.89 -9.77
N ASP A 28 0.63 -9.83 -8.43
CA ASP A 28 -0.13 -10.67 -7.50
C ASP A 28 -1.45 -10.04 -7.06
N GLY A 29 -1.66 -8.75 -7.35
CA GLY A 29 -2.91 -8.03 -7.10
C GLY A 29 -3.12 -7.71 -5.64
N ASP A 30 -2.06 -7.66 -4.82
CA ASP A 30 -2.15 -7.33 -3.39
C ASP A 30 -2.25 -5.81 -3.15
N GLY A 31 -2.05 -4.99 -4.19
CA GLY A 31 -2.08 -3.54 -4.12
C GLY A 31 -0.74 -2.92 -3.74
N ILE A 32 0.31 -3.71 -3.58
CA ILE A 32 1.68 -3.25 -3.39
C ILE A 32 2.45 -3.54 -4.66
N GLY A 33 3.27 -2.57 -5.06
CA GLY A 33 4.09 -2.73 -6.24
C GLY A 33 5.23 -3.73 -6.06
N ASP A 34 5.42 -4.60 -7.06
CA ASP A 34 6.42 -5.68 -7.10
C ASP A 34 7.86 -5.16 -7.06
N THR A 35 8.07 -3.92 -7.50
CA THR A 35 9.39 -3.28 -7.58
C THR A 35 9.50 -2.10 -6.62
N PRO A 36 10.58 -2.00 -5.82
CA PRO A 36 10.78 -0.86 -4.93
C PRO A 36 10.78 0.48 -5.67
N TYR A 37 10.19 1.51 -5.05
CA TYR A 37 10.35 2.89 -5.51
C TYR A 37 11.66 3.47 -4.96
N ILE A 38 12.54 3.92 -5.85
CA ILE A 38 13.85 4.46 -5.47
C ILE A 38 13.72 5.96 -5.20
N ILE A 39 13.87 6.34 -3.93
CA ILE A 39 13.83 7.75 -3.51
C ILE A 39 15.19 8.41 -3.79
N ASN A 40 16.27 7.71 -3.44
CA ASN A 40 17.65 8.09 -3.76
C ASN A 40 18.59 6.87 -3.67
N SER A 41 19.91 7.09 -3.72
CA SER A 41 20.93 6.02 -3.69
C SER A 41 20.86 5.11 -2.46
N ASP A 42 20.43 5.64 -1.32
CA ASP A 42 20.50 4.97 -0.03
C ASP A 42 19.11 4.66 0.55
N ASN A 43 18.05 5.20 -0.06
CA ASN A 43 16.69 5.06 0.43
C ASN A 43 15.73 4.63 -0.68
N LYS A 44 14.92 3.63 -0.35
CA LYS A 44 13.89 3.07 -1.23
C LYS A 44 12.69 2.68 -0.40
N ASP A 45 11.52 2.92 -0.97
CA ASP A 45 10.30 2.33 -0.48
C ASP A 45 10.18 0.91 -1.05
N LEU A 46 10.24 -0.09 -0.17
CA LEU A 46 10.16 -1.50 -0.54
C LEU A 46 8.72 -1.98 -0.76
N TYR A 47 7.74 -1.17 -0.37
CA TYR A 47 6.33 -1.53 -0.43
C TYR A 47 5.50 -0.36 -1.01
N PRO A 48 5.85 0.17 -2.19
CA PRO A 48 5.14 1.29 -2.79
C PRO A 48 3.68 0.90 -3.07
N LEU A 49 2.75 1.81 -2.80
CA LEU A 49 1.33 1.56 -3.02
C LEU A 49 0.95 1.85 -4.49
N ILE A 50 0.17 0.96 -5.09
CA ILE A 50 -0.37 1.13 -6.45
C ILE A 50 -1.43 2.23 -6.51
N MET A 51 -2.15 2.44 -5.41
CA MET A 51 -3.19 3.47 -5.28
C MET A 51 -2.94 4.29 -4.01
N PRO A 52 -3.59 5.46 -3.87
CA PRO A 52 -3.62 6.20 -2.62
C PRO A 52 -4.16 5.36 -1.45
N ILE A 53 -3.73 5.68 -0.22
CA ILE A 53 -4.03 4.90 1.00
C ILE A 53 -5.54 4.71 1.25
N GLU A 54 -6.37 5.60 0.74
CA GLU A 54 -7.84 5.55 0.84
C GLU A 54 -8.45 4.29 0.19
N TYR A 55 -7.72 3.62 -0.69
CA TYR A 55 -8.13 2.35 -1.32
C TYR A 55 -7.78 1.11 -0.47
N TYR A 56 -7.08 1.29 0.66
CA TYR A 56 -6.62 0.22 1.54
C TYR A 56 -7.36 0.29 2.87
N GLN A 57 -8.31 -0.63 3.06
CA GLN A 57 -9.10 -0.66 4.29
C GLN A 57 -8.35 -1.47 5.34
N THR A 58 -7.70 -0.79 6.28
CA THR A 58 -6.99 -1.46 7.37
C THR A 58 -7.99 -1.91 8.44
N SER A 59 -7.86 -3.17 8.87
CA SER A 59 -8.69 -3.73 9.94
C SER A 59 -8.18 -3.27 11.31
N THR A 60 -8.09 -1.97 11.53
CA THR A 60 -7.97 -1.40 12.87
C THR A 60 -9.36 -1.23 13.46
N PHE A 61 -9.74 -2.09 14.40
CA PHE A 61 -10.95 -1.86 15.18
C PHE A 61 -10.82 -0.55 15.99
N LEU A 62 -11.76 0.36 15.73
CA LEU A 62 -12.20 1.54 16.50
C LEU A 62 -11.34 2.79 16.51
N GLY A 63 -11.64 3.67 15.55
CA GLY A 63 -11.66 5.11 15.72
C GLY A 63 -12.92 5.69 15.07
N GLY A 64 -14.11 5.31 15.57
CA GLY A 64 -15.30 6.06 15.24
C GLY A 64 -15.14 7.50 15.73
N ASN A 65 -15.30 8.48 14.84
CA ASN A 65 -15.94 9.77 15.10
C ASN A 65 -16.21 10.47 13.77
N ALA A 66 -17.50 10.50 13.44
CA ALA A 66 -18.25 11.60 12.83
C ALA A 66 -17.46 12.79 12.23
N LYS A 67 -17.77 13.08 10.97
CA LYS A 67 -18.55 14.27 10.62
C LYS A 67 -19.59 13.92 9.56
#